data_AF-A0A847P4R2-F1
#
_entry.id   AF-A0A847P4R2-F1
#
_cell.length_a   1.000
_cell.length_b   1.000
_cell.length_c   1.000
_cell.angle_alpha   90.00
_cell.angle_beta   90.00
_cell.angle_gamma   90.00
#
_symmetry.space_group_name_H-M   'P 1'
#
loop_
_entity.id
_entity.type
_entity.pdbx_description
1 polymer ?
#
loop_
_entity_poly.entity_id
_entity_poly.type
_entity_poly.pdbx_seq_one_letter_code
_entity_poly.pdbx_strand_id
1 'polypeptide(L)'
;MKILVLMLFVILPFSSFAKCNVVFIGLSGDGAPSLEKGFESLLREKLSMEPELYAKDFLECQKFRRAIRFDDYAAVPMNHLESLLRFGDDSMLVVWGTVKNYRIDYQQKKLIFTGIKGELQIGLYIYSLLKSDFLFIGDVSAEVYQSRGIGFLKSKQTVSAKDRAELIGLLQSEAATNSYLKIIEAFRAEKAVMQNTFSIVDTSGPSISDVFSIPSTEPAQIESTSTQKNDTLKGSEK
;
A
#
# COMPACT_ATOMS: atom_id res chain seq x y z
N MET A 1 -13.10 -52.03 -20.81
CA MET A 1 -13.34 -50.58 -20.65
C MET A 1 -13.46 -50.24 -19.18
N LYS A 2 -12.74 -49.20 -18.71
CA LYS A 2 -13.08 -48.33 -17.57
C LYS A 2 -11.95 -47.30 -17.44
N ILE A 3 -12.09 -46.16 -18.11
CA ILE A 3 -11.16 -45.03 -17.94
C ILE A 3 -11.55 -44.38 -16.61
N LEU A 4 -10.72 -44.57 -15.59
CA LEU A 4 -10.93 -43.92 -14.30
C LEU A 4 -10.43 -42.48 -14.42
N VAL A 5 -11.36 -41.55 -14.68
CA VAL A 5 -11.07 -40.12 -14.75
C VAL A 5 -10.73 -39.62 -13.36
N LEU A 6 -9.44 -39.67 -13.02
CA LEU A 6 -8.91 -39.10 -11.80
C LEU A 6 -8.99 -37.57 -11.93
N MET A 7 -10.10 -36.99 -11.49
CA MET A 7 -10.26 -35.54 -11.32
C MET A 7 -9.29 -35.06 -10.24
N LEU A 8 -8.05 -34.81 -10.65
CA LEU A 8 -7.03 -34.18 -9.82
C LEU A 8 -7.45 -32.73 -9.58
N PHE A 9 -8.29 -32.51 -8.56
CA PHE A 9 -8.50 -31.20 -7.98
C PHE A 9 -7.16 -30.72 -7.41
N VAL A 10 -6.39 -30.02 -8.25
CA VAL A 10 -5.28 -29.20 -7.80
C VAL A 10 -5.91 -28.08 -6.99
N ILE A 11 -5.99 -28.29 -5.68
CA ILE A 11 -6.26 -27.23 -4.71
C ILE A 11 -5.01 -26.36 -4.71
N LEU A 12 -4.91 -25.50 -5.74
CA LEU A 12 -4.07 -24.32 -5.66
C LEU A 12 -4.52 -23.58 -4.39
N PRO A 13 -3.61 -23.27 -3.45
CA PRO A 13 -3.98 -22.43 -2.34
C PRO A 13 -4.38 -21.08 -2.93
N PHE A 14 -5.69 -20.81 -2.94
CA PHE A 14 -6.25 -19.47 -3.01
C PHE A 14 -5.80 -18.75 -1.73
N SER A 15 -4.54 -18.31 -1.77
CA SER A 15 -3.95 -17.39 -0.82
C SER A 15 -4.74 -16.09 -0.96
N SER A 16 -5.77 -15.98 -0.13
CA SER A 16 -6.67 -14.83 -0.06
C SER A 16 -5.90 -13.64 0.52
N PHE A 17 -4.98 -13.09 -0.29
CA PHE A 17 -4.12 -11.99 0.11
C PHE A 17 -4.99 -10.82 0.60
N ALA A 18 -4.71 -10.37 1.82
CA ALA A 18 -5.33 -9.18 2.37
C ALA A 18 -5.00 -8.00 1.45
N LYS A 19 -6.04 -7.27 1.02
CA LYS A 19 -5.85 -6.12 0.13
C LYS A 19 -5.12 -5.01 0.88
N CYS A 20 -4.08 -4.47 0.25
CA CYS A 20 -3.35 -3.33 0.78
C CYS A 20 -4.11 -2.04 0.45
N ASN A 21 -4.53 -1.31 1.47
CA ASN A 21 -5.28 -0.07 1.31
C ASN A 21 -4.31 1.08 1.04
N VAL A 22 -4.44 1.77 -0.09
CA VAL A 22 -3.59 2.91 -0.46
C VAL A 22 -4.39 4.20 -0.28
N VAL A 23 -4.00 5.02 0.68
CA VAL A 23 -4.56 6.36 0.93
C VAL A 23 -3.65 7.39 0.29
N PHE A 24 -4.14 8.10 -0.73
CA PHE A 24 -3.44 9.26 -1.29
C PHE A 24 -3.93 10.54 -0.64
N ILE A 25 -3.06 11.26 0.06
CA ILE A 25 -3.40 12.47 0.81
C ILE A 25 -3.54 13.70 -0.12
N GLY A 26 -2.67 13.81 -1.12
CA GLY A 26 -2.56 14.99 -1.96
C GLY A 26 -1.13 15.33 -2.40
N LEU A 27 -1.00 16.49 -3.05
CA LEU A 27 0.27 17.15 -3.35
C LEU A 27 0.34 18.51 -2.64
N SER A 28 1.45 18.79 -1.94
CA SER A 28 1.79 20.11 -1.40
C SER A 28 2.78 20.86 -2.30
N GLY A 29 2.99 22.16 -2.06
CA GLY A 29 4.00 22.98 -2.76
C GLY A 29 3.50 23.79 -3.96
N ASP A 30 4.39 24.59 -4.55
CA ASP A 30 4.05 25.52 -5.63
C ASP A 30 3.64 24.79 -6.91
N GLY A 31 2.55 25.26 -7.53
CA GLY A 31 1.95 24.61 -8.70
C GLY A 31 1.14 23.34 -8.40
N ALA A 32 1.19 22.80 -7.17
CA ALA A 32 0.41 21.62 -6.80
C ALA A 32 -1.10 21.74 -7.09
N PRO A 33 -1.81 22.86 -6.82
CA PRO A 33 -3.25 22.97 -7.12
C PRO A 33 -3.63 22.80 -8.60
N SER A 34 -2.69 23.09 -9.52
CA SER A 34 -2.87 22.84 -10.96
C SER A 34 -2.48 21.43 -11.42
N LEU A 35 -1.73 20.69 -10.59
CA LEU A 35 -1.21 19.36 -10.92
C LEU A 35 -1.95 18.22 -10.19
N GLU A 36 -2.38 18.45 -8.95
CA GLU A 36 -2.89 17.45 -8.00
C GLU A 36 -4.03 16.61 -8.56
N LYS A 37 -5.12 17.21 -9.05
CA LYS A 37 -6.31 16.47 -9.51
C LYS A 37 -6.01 15.55 -10.70
N GLY A 38 -5.20 15.99 -11.66
CA GLY A 38 -4.83 15.18 -12.82
C GLY A 38 -3.85 14.07 -12.45
N PHE A 39 -2.83 14.40 -11.64
CA PHE A 39 -1.88 13.42 -11.10
C PHE A 39 -2.59 12.34 -10.27
N GLU A 40 -3.46 12.72 -9.34
CA GLU A 40 -4.21 11.79 -8.49
C GLU A 40 -5.12 10.88 -9.34
N SER A 41 -5.85 11.43 -10.32
CA SER A 41 -6.70 10.64 -11.21
C SER A 41 -5.89 9.59 -11.98
N LEU A 42 -4.75 9.99 -12.56
CA LEU A 42 -3.87 9.10 -13.33
C LEU A 42 -3.14 8.08 -12.44
N LEU A 43 -2.83 8.44 -11.19
CA LEU A 43 -2.24 7.53 -10.20
C LEU A 43 -3.27 6.49 -9.74
N ARG A 44 -4.51 6.90 -9.46
CA ARG A 44 -5.64 6.00 -9.12
C ARG A 44 -5.97 5.04 -10.25
N GLU A 45 -6.00 5.53 -11.49
CA GLU A 45 -6.19 4.69 -12.69
C GLU A 45 -5.14 3.58 -12.76
N LYS A 46 -3.85 3.92 -12.60
CA LYS A 46 -2.75 2.93 -12.60
C LYS A 46 -2.83 1.97 -11.42
N LEU A 47 -3.09 2.47 -10.20
CA LEU A 47 -3.27 1.63 -9.00
C LEU A 47 -4.43 0.63 -9.16
N SER A 48 -5.49 0.98 -9.90
CA SER A 48 -6.61 0.06 -10.17
C SER A 48 -6.25 -1.14 -11.06
N MET A 49 -5.04 -1.16 -11.65
CA MET A 49 -4.53 -2.27 -12.48
C MET A 49 -3.79 -3.35 -11.67
N GLU A 50 -3.45 -3.09 -10.40
CA GLU A 50 -2.75 -4.04 -9.50
C GLU A 50 -3.76 -4.63 -8.50
N PRO A 51 -4.26 -5.88 -8.69
CA PRO A 51 -5.43 -6.41 -7.98
C PRO A 51 -5.27 -6.57 -6.46
N GLU A 52 -4.04 -6.51 -5.94
CA GLU A 52 -3.75 -6.56 -4.51
C GLU A 52 -3.78 -5.18 -3.83
N LEU A 53 -3.72 -4.08 -4.60
CA LEU A 53 -3.80 -2.70 -4.13
C LEU A 53 -5.24 -2.18 -4.24
N TYR A 54 -5.69 -1.43 -3.23
CA TYR A 54 -6.98 -0.76 -3.27
C TYR A 54 -6.84 0.73 -2.91
N ALA A 55 -6.93 1.59 -3.92
CA ALA A 55 -6.89 3.04 -3.74
C ALA A 55 -8.18 3.53 -3.05
N LYS A 56 -8.08 3.89 -1.77
CA LYS A 56 -9.19 4.34 -0.91
C LYS A 56 -9.85 5.60 -1.48
N ASP A 57 -11.16 5.77 -1.31
CA ASP A 57 -11.90 6.80 -2.04
C ASP A 57 -11.52 8.25 -1.65
N PHE A 58 -11.97 9.24 -2.42
CA PHE A 58 -11.65 10.66 -2.19
C PHE A 58 -12.16 11.18 -0.83
N LEU A 59 -13.26 10.65 -0.29
CA LEU A 59 -13.83 11.05 1.00
C LEU A 59 -13.02 10.43 2.15
N GLU A 60 -12.60 9.17 2.05
CA GLU A 60 -11.64 8.57 2.96
C GLU A 60 -10.32 9.34 2.93
N CYS A 61 -9.73 9.56 1.76
CA CYS A 61 -8.50 10.34 1.60
C CYS A 61 -8.60 11.74 2.22
N GLN A 62 -9.75 12.42 2.08
CA GLN A 62 -9.99 13.71 2.73
C GLN A 62 -10.06 13.61 4.27
N LYS A 63 -10.55 12.50 4.86
CA LYS A 63 -10.50 12.29 6.32
C LYS A 63 -9.04 12.21 6.80
N PHE A 64 -8.21 11.40 6.14
CA PHE A 64 -6.79 11.25 6.49
C PHE A 64 -6.02 12.57 6.29
N ARG A 65 -6.25 13.29 5.18
CA ARG A 65 -5.67 14.63 4.92
C ARG A 65 -5.97 15.63 6.03
N ARG A 66 -7.21 15.65 6.53
CA ARG A 66 -7.63 16.50 7.66
C ARG A 66 -7.03 16.04 8.99
N ALA A 67 -6.96 14.73 9.24
CA ALA A 67 -6.40 14.19 10.49
C ALA A 67 -4.93 14.61 10.69
N ILE A 68 -4.11 14.56 9.63
CA ILE A 68 -2.70 15.01 9.68
C ILE A 68 -2.51 16.51 9.41
N ARG A 69 -3.60 17.27 9.24
CA ARG A 69 -3.58 18.70 8.89
C ARG A 69 -2.69 19.02 7.68
N PHE A 70 -2.73 18.20 6.63
CA PHE A 70 -1.82 18.28 5.49
C PHE A 70 -1.75 19.68 4.84
N ASP A 71 -2.88 20.37 4.77
CA ASP A 71 -2.99 21.71 4.18
C ASP A 71 -2.24 22.80 4.98
N ASP A 72 -1.92 22.54 6.26
CA ASP A 72 -1.15 23.45 7.14
C ASP A 72 0.36 23.16 7.12
N TYR A 73 0.80 21.99 6.65
CA TYR A 73 2.18 21.50 6.80
C TYR A 73 2.74 20.92 5.50
N ALA A 74 3.63 21.66 4.83
CA ALA A 74 4.27 21.23 3.58
C ALA A 74 5.05 19.90 3.70
N ALA A 75 5.59 19.61 4.89
CA ALA A 75 6.13 18.32 5.29
C ALA A 75 5.39 17.85 6.55
N VAL A 76 4.80 16.64 6.50
CA VAL A 76 4.00 16.10 7.61
C VAL A 76 4.91 15.67 8.77
N PRO A 77 4.68 16.14 10.00
CA PRO A 77 5.48 15.73 11.16
C PRO A 77 5.07 14.33 11.66
N MET A 78 6.02 13.59 12.23
CA MET A 78 5.83 12.17 12.60
C MET A 78 4.66 11.93 13.55
N ASN A 79 4.46 12.80 14.53
CA ASN A 79 3.34 12.73 15.48
C ASN A 79 1.95 12.83 14.81
N HIS A 80 1.86 13.42 13.61
CA HIS A 80 0.62 13.41 12.82
C HIS A 80 0.46 12.07 12.09
N LEU A 81 1.53 11.46 11.59
CA LEU A 81 1.51 10.12 10.98
C LEU A 81 1.16 9.03 12.00
N GLU A 82 1.74 9.09 13.20
CA GLU A 82 1.39 8.23 14.35
C GLU A 82 -0.10 8.34 14.71
N SER A 83 -0.72 9.51 14.51
CA SER A 83 -2.16 9.68 14.77
C SER A 83 -3.04 8.86 13.81
N LEU A 84 -2.54 8.51 12.62
CA LEU A 84 -3.27 7.72 11.62
C LEU A 84 -3.45 6.25 12.01
N LEU A 85 -2.61 5.73 12.93
CA LEU A 85 -2.75 4.40 13.53
C LEU A 85 -4.08 4.22 14.29
N ARG A 86 -4.82 5.31 14.54
CA ARG A 86 -6.16 5.30 15.16
C ARG A 86 -7.32 5.26 14.14
N PHE A 87 -7.01 5.34 12.84
CA PHE A 87 -7.99 5.55 11.77
C PHE A 87 -7.82 4.65 10.55
N GLY A 88 -6.62 4.10 10.32
CA GLY A 88 -6.33 3.17 9.23
C GLY A 88 -6.12 1.73 9.70
N ASP A 89 -6.27 0.80 8.77
CA ASP A 89 -5.96 -0.62 8.97
C ASP A 89 -4.44 -0.84 8.98
N ASP A 90 -3.94 -1.89 9.64
CA ASP A 90 -2.50 -2.19 9.70
C ASP A 90 -1.88 -2.32 8.29
N SER A 91 -2.60 -2.94 7.34
CA SER A 91 -2.17 -3.12 5.94
C SER A 91 -2.41 -1.88 5.06
N MET A 92 -2.24 -0.68 5.60
CA MET A 92 -2.46 0.59 4.90
C MET A 92 -1.15 1.32 4.57
N LEU A 93 -1.02 1.74 3.31
CA LEU A 93 0.00 2.65 2.83
C LEU A 93 -0.56 4.06 2.70
N VAL A 94 0.08 5.01 3.38
CA VAL A 94 -0.23 6.44 3.33
C VAL A 94 0.76 7.11 2.38
N VAL A 95 0.25 7.75 1.33
CA VAL A 95 1.06 8.31 0.24
C VAL A 95 0.76 9.79 0.07
N TRP A 96 1.80 10.62 0.00
CA TRP A 96 1.69 12.03 -0.35
C TRP A 96 2.90 12.50 -1.15
N GLY A 97 2.78 13.65 -1.79
CA GLY A 97 3.89 14.28 -2.50
C GLY A 97 4.03 15.77 -2.22
N THR A 98 5.19 16.31 -2.55
CA THR A 98 5.49 17.76 -2.53
C THR A 98 6.11 18.14 -3.86
N VAL A 99 5.51 19.07 -4.59
CA VAL A 99 6.09 19.63 -5.82
C VAL A 99 7.33 20.45 -5.45
N LYS A 100 8.51 19.96 -5.85
CA LYS A 100 9.82 20.58 -5.58
C LYS A 100 10.28 21.49 -6.71
N ASN A 101 9.96 21.13 -7.95
CA ASN A 101 10.23 21.90 -9.15
C ASN A 101 9.12 21.63 -10.18
N TYR A 102 8.65 22.67 -10.84
CA TYR A 102 7.71 22.59 -11.95
C TYR A 102 7.98 23.75 -12.92
N ARG A 103 8.38 23.42 -14.16
CA ARG A 103 8.85 24.38 -15.14
C ARG A 103 8.44 23.99 -16.56
N ILE A 104 8.02 24.96 -17.38
CA ILE A 104 7.69 24.76 -18.79
C ILE A 104 8.24 25.95 -19.60
N ASP A 105 9.34 25.69 -20.31
CA ASP A 105 10.16 26.68 -21.01
C ASP A 105 10.31 26.32 -22.50
N TYR A 106 10.52 27.32 -23.37
CA TYR A 106 11.08 27.06 -24.69
C TYR A 106 12.58 26.73 -24.59
N GLN A 107 13.01 25.70 -25.32
CA GLN A 107 14.42 25.36 -25.49
C GLN A 107 14.79 25.27 -26.97
N GLN A 108 16.03 25.66 -27.27
CA GLN A 108 16.64 25.54 -28.59
C GLN A 108 17.66 24.40 -28.57
N LYS A 109 17.45 23.36 -29.40
CA LYS A 109 18.25 22.14 -29.43
C LYS A 109 19.09 22.10 -30.71
N LYS A 110 20.34 22.56 -30.63
CA LYS A 110 21.20 22.96 -31.77
C LYS A 110 20.71 24.24 -32.46
N LEU A 111 21.53 24.79 -33.35
CA LEU A 111 21.40 26.13 -33.97
C LEU A 111 20.03 26.48 -34.61
N ILE A 112 19.21 25.49 -35.00
CA ILE A 112 17.98 25.74 -35.77
C ILE A 112 16.70 25.04 -35.25
N PHE A 113 16.78 24.06 -34.35
CA PHE A 113 15.57 23.37 -33.88
C PHE A 113 15.08 23.94 -32.56
N THR A 114 13.77 24.18 -32.45
CA THR A 114 13.12 24.67 -31.24
C THR A 114 12.08 23.67 -30.73
N GLY A 115 11.79 23.75 -29.44
CA GLY A 115 10.77 22.95 -28.78
C GLY A 115 10.42 23.53 -27.42
N ILE A 116 9.47 22.90 -26.76
CA ILE A 116 9.09 23.21 -25.38
C ILE A 116 9.58 22.05 -24.50
N LYS A 117 10.27 22.37 -23.41
CA LYS A 117 10.64 21.40 -22.37
C LYS A 117 9.78 21.64 -21.14
N GLY A 118 9.15 20.58 -20.66
CA GLY A 118 8.52 20.49 -19.36
C GLY A 118 9.40 19.68 -18.40
N GLU A 119 9.50 20.14 -17.16
CA GLU A 119 10.17 19.48 -16.05
C GLU A 119 9.22 19.47 -14.84
N LEU A 120 9.07 18.32 -14.19
CA LEU A 120 8.31 18.17 -12.94
C LEU A 120 9.08 17.26 -11.99
N GLN A 121 9.26 17.70 -10.75
CA GLN A 121 9.90 16.93 -9.68
C GLN A 121 8.99 16.94 -8.45
N ILE A 122 8.56 15.76 -8.03
CA ILE A 122 7.73 15.54 -6.83
C ILE A 122 8.59 14.77 -5.82
N GLY A 123 8.80 15.34 -4.64
CA GLY A 123 9.25 14.54 -3.49
C GLY A 123 8.10 13.66 -3.05
N LEU A 124 8.22 12.35 -3.23
CA LEU A 124 7.21 11.35 -2.93
C LEU A 124 7.55 10.66 -1.60
N TYR A 125 6.51 10.49 -0.77
CA TYR A 125 6.60 9.86 0.55
C TYR A 125 5.59 8.71 0.60
N ILE A 126 6.05 7.53 1.06
CA ILE A 126 5.23 6.33 1.24
C ILE A 126 5.49 5.81 2.66
N TYR A 127 4.47 5.87 3.51
CA TYR A 127 4.52 5.48 4.92
C TYR A 127 3.63 4.26 5.15
N SER A 128 4.14 3.27 5.89
CA SER A 128 3.42 2.05 6.26
C SER A 128 2.85 2.18 7.67
N LEU A 129 1.55 1.94 7.85
CA LEU A 129 0.97 1.87 9.19
C LEU A 129 1.49 0.65 9.96
N LEU A 130 1.56 -0.53 9.32
CA LEU A 130 2.11 -1.78 9.89
C LEU A 130 3.47 -1.57 10.57
N LYS A 131 4.40 -0.91 9.87
CA LYS A 131 5.77 -0.70 10.36
C LYS A 131 5.92 0.58 11.17
N SER A 132 4.95 1.49 11.07
CA SER A 132 5.06 2.88 11.55
C SER A 132 6.34 3.57 11.07
N ASP A 133 6.69 3.36 9.81
CA ASP A 133 7.92 3.86 9.18
C ASP A 133 7.74 4.07 7.66
N PHE A 134 8.66 4.81 7.06
CA PHE A 134 8.67 5.10 5.63
C PHE A 134 9.23 3.94 4.82
N LEU A 135 8.41 3.41 3.90
CA LEU A 135 8.88 2.48 2.86
C LEU A 135 9.62 3.21 1.73
N PHE A 136 9.33 4.49 1.53
CA PHE A 136 10.02 5.32 0.54
C PHE A 136 10.00 6.81 0.95
N ILE A 137 11.17 7.45 0.86
CA ILE A 137 11.33 8.90 0.79
C ILE A 137 12.28 9.17 -0.38
N GLY A 138 11.85 9.93 -1.38
CA GLY A 138 12.70 10.24 -2.52
C GLY A 138 12.00 11.02 -3.61
N ASP A 139 12.73 11.37 -4.66
CA ASP A 139 12.21 12.22 -5.72
C ASP A 139 11.78 11.44 -6.96
N VAL A 140 10.58 11.74 -7.44
CA VAL A 140 10.02 11.30 -8.70
C VAL A 140 10.10 12.46 -9.68
N SER A 141 10.86 12.29 -10.75
CA SER A 141 10.98 13.26 -11.84
C SER A 141 10.19 12.80 -13.08
N ALA A 142 9.80 13.78 -13.89
CA ALA A 142 9.25 13.62 -15.23
C ALA A 142 9.85 14.71 -16.16
N GLU A 143 10.22 14.33 -17.39
CA GLU A 143 10.85 15.22 -18.36
C GLU A 143 10.27 15.02 -19.76
N VAL A 144 9.50 16.02 -20.22
CA VAL A 144 8.80 15.98 -21.51
C VAL A 144 9.38 17.03 -22.45
N TYR A 145 9.94 16.61 -23.59
CA TYR A 145 10.36 17.52 -24.66
C TYR A 145 9.46 17.36 -25.88
N GLN A 146 8.83 18.46 -26.31
CA GLN A 146 8.02 18.50 -27.53
C GLN A 146 8.67 19.41 -28.58
N SER A 147 9.08 18.82 -29.71
CA SER A 147 9.64 19.56 -30.84
C SER A 147 8.58 20.45 -31.48
N ARG A 148 8.94 21.70 -31.80
CA ARG A 148 8.08 22.68 -32.48
C ARG A 148 8.64 23.16 -33.83
N GLY A 149 9.68 22.48 -34.34
CA GLY A 149 10.17 22.62 -35.71
C GLY A 149 11.49 23.37 -35.83
N ILE A 150 11.67 24.02 -36.99
CA ILE A 150 12.84 24.85 -37.31
C ILE A 150 12.48 26.32 -37.04
N GLY A 151 13.31 27.02 -36.27
CA GLY A 151 13.07 28.42 -35.91
C GLY A 151 14.34 29.17 -35.50
N PHE A 152 14.48 30.40 -36.00
CA PHE A 152 15.54 31.33 -35.61
C PHE A 152 15.06 32.23 -34.46
N LEU A 153 15.76 32.21 -33.33
CA LEU A 153 15.35 32.88 -32.10
C LEU A 153 15.58 34.40 -32.17
N LYS A 154 14.50 35.21 -32.22
CA LYS A 154 14.58 36.69 -32.08
C LYS A 154 13.44 37.39 -31.32
N SER A 155 12.56 36.66 -30.63
CA SER A 155 11.54 37.27 -29.76
C SER A 155 11.28 36.45 -28.50
N LYS A 156 10.73 37.08 -27.45
CA LYS A 156 10.23 36.41 -26.25
C LYS A 156 8.99 35.59 -26.59
N GLN A 157 9.16 34.37 -27.08
CA GLN A 157 8.05 33.45 -27.29
C GLN A 157 7.51 32.99 -25.93
N THR A 158 6.25 33.31 -25.65
CA THR A 158 5.51 32.81 -24.47
C THR A 158 4.84 31.50 -24.83
N VAL A 159 5.07 30.44 -24.04
CA VAL A 159 4.45 29.12 -24.28
C VAL A 159 2.93 29.27 -24.32
N SER A 160 2.28 28.81 -25.38
CA SER A 160 0.83 29.01 -25.53
C SER A 160 0.04 28.23 -24.47
N ALA A 161 -1.15 28.72 -24.12
CA ALA A 161 -1.97 28.07 -23.10
C ALA A 161 -2.34 26.62 -23.47
N LYS A 162 -2.53 26.33 -24.77
CA LYS A 162 -2.77 24.97 -25.27
C LYS A 162 -1.55 24.09 -25.04
N ASP A 163 -0.37 24.54 -25.45
CA ASP A 163 0.86 23.75 -25.35
C ASP A 163 1.25 23.51 -23.89
N ARG A 164 1.01 24.50 -23.02
CA ARG A 164 1.17 24.38 -21.57
C ARG A 164 0.25 23.32 -20.99
N ALA A 165 -1.03 23.28 -21.37
CA ALA A 165 -1.97 22.26 -20.91
C ALA A 165 -1.60 20.85 -21.42
N GLU A 166 -1.13 20.75 -22.67
CA GLU A 166 -0.65 19.50 -23.29
C GLU A 166 0.57 18.94 -22.56
N LEU A 167 1.59 19.76 -22.29
CA LEU A 167 2.76 19.32 -21.51
C LEU A 167 2.42 19.01 -20.04
N ILE A 168 1.47 19.72 -19.41
CA ILE A 168 0.99 19.39 -18.06
C ILE A 168 0.45 17.95 -18.02
N GLY A 169 -0.43 17.58 -18.96
CA GLY A 169 -1.02 16.24 -18.99
C GLY A 169 0.02 15.13 -19.20
N LEU A 170 1.04 15.39 -20.03
CA LEU A 170 2.16 14.47 -20.24
C LEU A 170 3.02 14.32 -18.97
N LEU A 171 3.41 15.43 -18.33
CA LEU A 171 4.18 15.43 -17.08
C LEU A 171 3.41 14.73 -15.94
N GLN A 172 2.10 14.97 -15.82
CA GLN A 172 1.25 14.28 -14.85
C GLN A 172 1.21 12.76 -15.09
N SER A 173 1.09 12.32 -16.34
CA SER A 173 1.05 10.90 -16.70
C SER A 173 2.37 10.18 -16.45
N GLU A 174 3.49 10.82 -16.79
CA GLU A 174 4.84 10.29 -16.50
C GLU A 174 5.11 10.25 -14.99
N ALA A 175 4.87 11.35 -14.26
CA ALA A 175 5.07 11.41 -12.81
C ALA A 175 4.17 10.43 -12.06
N ALA A 176 2.91 10.25 -12.49
CA ALA A 176 2.00 9.25 -11.93
C ALA A 176 2.48 7.81 -12.24
N THR A 177 3.08 7.57 -13.40
CA THR A 177 3.68 6.27 -13.74
C THR A 177 4.89 5.96 -12.84
N ASN A 178 5.80 6.92 -12.70
CA ASN A 178 6.99 6.76 -11.88
C ASN A 178 6.64 6.64 -10.37
N SER A 179 5.60 7.33 -9.91
CA SER A 179 5.07 7.20 -8.54
C SER A 179 4.38 5.86 -8.30
N TYR A 180 3.55 5.39 -9.24
CA TYR A 180 2.91 4.07 -9.21
C TYR A 180 3.94 2.94 -9.08
N LEU A 181 5.04 3.01 -9.84
CA LEU A 181 6.14 2.04 -9.73
C LEU A 181 6.75 2.02 -8.33
N LYS A 182 6.92 3.18 -7.67
CA LYS A 182 7.43 3.25 -6.29
C LYS A 182 6.44 2.76 -5.24
N ILE A 183 5.13 2.94 -5.44
CA ILE A 183 4.10 2.35 -4.56
C ILE A 183 4.12 0.82 -4.67
N ILE A 184 4.25 0.27 -5.88
CA ILE A 184 4.36 -1.17 -6.09
C ILE A 184 5.67 -1.75 -5.54
N GLU A 185 6.79 -1.05 -5.70
CA GLU A 185 8.10 -1.45 -5.14
C GLU A 185 8.04 -1.51 -3.61
N ALA A 186 7.48 -0.48 -2.97
CA ALA A 186 7.24 -0.43 -1.53
C ALA A 186 6.31 -1.56 -1.04
N PHE A 187 5.15 -1.73 -1.69
CA PHE A 187 4.18 -2.78 -1.34
C PHE A 187 4.79 -4.19 -1.46
N ARG A 188 5.50 -4.49 -2.55
CA ARG A 188 6.12 -5.81 -2.75
C ARG A 188 7.24 -6.08 -1.75
N ALA A 189 8.03 -5.07 -1.39
CA ALA A 189 9.03 -5.17 -0.33
C ALA A 189 8.39 -5.43 1.05
N GLU A 190 7.23 -4.84 1.35
CA GLU A 190 6.48 -5.10 2.58
C GLU A 190 5.84 -6.50 2.60
N LYS A 191 5.19 -6.91 1.51
CA LYS A 191 4.61 -8.26 1.37
C LYS A 191 5.66 -9.35 1.56
N ALA A 192 6.88 -9.17 1.04
CA ALA A 192 7.98 -10.10 1.23
C ALA A 192 8.42 -10.23 2.71
N VAL A 193 8.41 -9.13 3.48
CA VAL A 193 8.67 -9.17 4.93
C VAL A 193 7.57 -9.96 5.66
N MET A 194 6.29 -9.67 5.39
CA MET A 194 5.16 -10.40 5.99
C MET A 194 5.28 -11.92 5.75
N GLN A 195 5.52 -12.34 4.50
CA GLN A 195 5.62 -13.74 4.13
C GLN A 195 6.77 -14.47 4.85
N ASN A 196 7.92 -13.80 5.01
CA ASN A 196 9.05 -14.33 5.77
C ASN A 196 8.73 -14.45 7.27
N THR A 197 8.04 -13.46 7.87
CA THR A 197 7.64 -13.53 9.28
C THR A 197 6.67 -14.69 9.55
N PHE A 198 5.63 -14.87 8.73
CA PHE A 198 4.69 -16.00 8.90
C PHE A 198 5.39 -17.37 8.74
N SER A 199 6.34 -17.49 7.81
CA SER A 199 7.08 -18.74 7.57
C SER A 199 7.94 -19.22 8.76
N ILE A 200 8.25 -18.35 9.72
CA ILE A 200 9.11 -18.66 10.87
C ILE A 200 8.29 -19.16 12.08
N VAL A 201 7.01 -18.80 12.20
CA VAL A 201 6.20 -19.10 13.39
C VAL A 201 5.76 -20.58 13.45
N ASP A 202 5.57 -21.24 12.30
CA ASP A 202 5.06 -22.63 12.22
C ASP A 202 6.08 -23.73 12.59
N THR A 203 7.28 -23.41 13.08
CA THR A 203 8.35 -24.41 13.35
C THR A 203 9.07 -24.31 14.70
N SER A 204 8.40 -23.90 15.80
CA SER A 204 8.82 -24.30 17.18
C SER A 204 7.81 -23.94 18.29
N GLY A 205 6.55 -24.35 18.16
CA GLY A 205 5.70 -24.49 19.35
C GLY A 205 6.17 -25.69 20.20
N PRO A 206 6.52 -25.53 21.49
CA PRO A 206 6.83 -26.68 22.35
C PRO A 206 5.58 -27.55 22.50
N SER A 207 5.74 -28.87 22.41
CA SER A 207 4.61 -29.79 22.48
C SER A 207 3.99 -29.78 23.87
N ILE A 208 2.65 -29.77 23.94
CA ILE A 208 1.91 -29.75 25.22
C ILE A 208 2.20 -31.03 26.06
N SER A 209 2.69 -32.11 25.42
CA SER A 209 3.22 -33.30 26.09
C SER A 209 4.34 -32.99 27.09
N ASP A 210 5.16 -31.98 26.80
CA ASP A 210 6.45 -31.79 27.48
C ASP A 210 6.28 -31.00 28.78
N VAL A 211 5.12 -30.35 28.96
CA VAL A 211 4.75 -29.60 30.17
C VAL A 211 4.07 -30.50 31.22
N PHE A 212 3.45 -31.61 30.82
CA PHE A 212 2.69 -32.51 31.69
C PHE A 212 3.20 -33.96 31.64
N SER A 213 4.45 -34.15 32.05
CA SER A 213 4.97 -35.47 32.41
C SER A 213 4.34 -35.99 33.71
N ILE A 214 3.10 -36.47 33.63
CA ILE A 214 2.42 -37.14 34.74
C ILE A 214 3.13 -38.48 35.02
N PRO A 215 3.61 -38.77 36.25
CA PRO A 215 4.19 -40.06 36.57
C PRO A 215 3.18 -41.18 36.38
N SER A 216 3.49 -42.16 35.54
CA SER A 216 2.65 -43.34 35.31
C SER A 216 2.70 -44.29 36.50
N THR A 217 1.90 -44.01 37.53
CA THR A 217 1.66 -44.96 38.63
C THR A 217 1.05 -46.25 38.08
N GLU A 218 1.67 -47.39 38.38
CA GLU A 218 1.14 -48.69 38.01
C GLU A 218 -0.26 -48.91 38.61
N PRO A 219 -1.21 -49.48 37.85
CA PRO A 219 -2.54 -49.78 38.38
C PRO A 219 -2.44 -50.94 39.37
N ALA A 220 -2.64 -50.65 40.65
CA ALA A 220 -2.73 -51.66 41.69
C ALA A 220 -3.84 -52.67 41.37
N GLN A 221 -3.49 -53.95 41.29
CA GLN A 221 -4.48 -55.02 41.21
C GLN A 221 -5.23 -55.10 42.55
N ILE A 222 -6.55 -54.86 42.51
CA ILE A 222 -7.43 -55.05 43.66
C ILE A 222 -8.28 -56.29 43.39
N GLU A 223 -8.10 -57.31 44.23
CA GLU A 223 -8.84 -58.56 44.13
C GLU A 223 -10.32 -58.39 44.51
N SER A 224 -11.17 -59.19 43.87
CA SER A 224 -12.61 -59.22 44.11
C SER A 224 -12.95 -59.65 45.54
N THR A 225 -13.75 -58.87 46.27
CA THR A 225 -14.53 -59.38 47.41
C THR A 225 -15.99 -58.93 47.30
N SER A 226 -16.92 -59.86 47.52
CA SER A 226 -18.36 -59.61 47.50
C SER A 226 -18.89 -59.21 48.88
N THR A 227 -20.04 -58.53 48.94
CA THR A 227 -21.27 -59.01 49.62
C THR A 227 -22.37 -57.94 49.66
N GLN A 228 -23.62 -58.38 49.69
CA GLN A 228 -24.86 -57.61 49.77
C GLN A 228 -24.97 -56.72 51.04
N LYS A 229 -25.83 -55.69 51.03
CA LYS A 229 -27.20 -55.76 51.61
C LYS A 229 -27.75 -54.41 52.15
N ASN A 230 -28.83 -53.90 51.52
CA ASN A 230 -29.83 -52.94 52.07
C ASN A 230 -29.28 -51.56 52.54
N ASP A 231 -30.03 -50.51 52.93
CA ASP A 231 -31.45 -50.07 52.94
C ASP A 231 -31.44 -48.50 52.99
N THR A 232 -32.46 -47.65 52.82
CA THR A 232 -33.93 -47.70 52.57
C THR A 232 -34.33 -46.44 51.77
N LEU A 233 -35.35 -46.48 50.90
CA LEU A 233 -35.99 -45.25 50.37
C LEU A 233 -37.02 -44.67 51.35
N LYS A 234 -36.94 -43.36 51.66
CA LYS A 234 -38.09 -42.54 52.11
C LYS A 234 -37.80 -41.04 52.01
N GLY A 235 -38.74 -40.25 51.49
CA GLY A 235 -38.55 -38.78 51.45
C GLY A 235 -39.40 -37.93 50.49
N SER A 236 -40.53 -38.41 49.94
CA SER A 236 -41.43 -37.52 49.16
C SER A 236 -42.86 -38.05 49.08
N GLU A 237 -43.77 -37.45 49.87
CA GLU A 237 -44.99 -36.75 49.40
C GLU A 237 -45.91 -36.42 50.60
N LYS A 238 -46.43 -35.18 50.61
CA LYS A 238 -47.62 -34.67 51.32
C LYS A 238 -47.59 -34.75 52.86
#